data_AF-B8YK81-F1
#
_entry.id   AF-B8YK81-F1
#
_cell.length_a   1.000
_cell.length_b   1.000
_cell.length_c   1.000
_cell.angle_alpha   90.00
_cell.angle_beta   90.00
_cell.angle_gamma   90.00
#
_symmetry.space_group_name_H-M   'P 1'
#
loop_
_entity.id
_entity.type
_entity.pdbx_description
1 polymer ?
#
loop_
_entity_poly.entity_id
_entity_poly.type
_entity_poly.pdbx_seq_one_letter_code
_entity_poly.pdbx_strand_id
1 'polypeptide(L)'
;MMTRFPALHTLWILLFSYLTMEVMATEHIQEFACFTDYAEKLVCHWKVPEQLNCSKDFLLYYRKELFPPRNVCVPENGEESSMCTCTIYP
;
A
#
# COMPACT_ATOMS: atom_id res chain seq x y z
N MET A 1 39.65 -9.29 -36.13
CA MET A 1 38.79 -8.25 -35.53
C MET A 1 37.56 -8.95 -34.97
N MET A 2 37.53 -9.27 -33.68
CA MET A 2 36.33 -9.80 -33.04
C MET A 2 36.21 -9.21 -31.63
N THR A 3 35.06 -8.55 -31.42
CA THR A 3 34.27 -8.53 -30.18
C THR A 3 34.92 -7.99 -28.89
N ARG A 4 34.70 -6.70 -28.63
CA ARG A 4 34.56 -6.13 -27.27
C ARG A 4 33.25 -5.34 -27.13
N PHE A 5 32.12 -5.95 -27.50
CA PHE A 5 30.78 -5.45 -27.15
C PHE A 5 29.97 -6.29 -26.12
N PRO A 6 30.42 -7.43 -25.57
CA PRO A 6 29.59 -8.19 -24.64
C PRO A 6 29.45 -7.51 -23.27
N ALA A 7 30.46 -6.72 -22.85
CA ALA A 7 30.48 -6.05 -21.54
C ALA A 7 29.49 -4.88 -21.45
N LEU A 8 29.33 -4.10 -22.53
CA LEU A 8 28.38 -2.98 -22.55
C LEU A 8 26.93 -3.47 -22.56
N HIS A 9 26.67 -4.56 -23.29
CA HIS A 9 25.33 -5.12 -23.42
C HIS A 9 24.88 -5.82 -22.13
N THR A 10 25.79 -6.52 -21.45
CA THR A 10 25.53 -7.10 -20.13
C THR A 10 25.31 -6.01 -19.07
N LEU A 11 26.11 -4.93 -19.10
CA LEU A 11 25.91 -3.78 -18.21
C LEU A 11 24.56 -3.08 -18.46
N TRP A 12 24.14 -2.92 -19.71
CA TRP A 12 22.83 -2.37 -20.07
C TRP A 12 21.66 -3.25 -19.61
N ILE A 13 21.76 -4.58 -19.76
CA ILE A 13 20.74 -5.52 -19.27
C ILE A 13 20.64 -5.47 -17.74
N LEU A 14 21.78 -5.39 -17.05
CA LEU A 14 21.82 -5.24 -15.59
C LEU A 14 21.23 -3.90 -15.14
N LEU A 15 21.52 -2.80 -15.84
CA LEU A 15 20.93 -1.48 -15.57
C LEU A 15 19.42 -1.45 -15.82
N PHE A 16 18.94 -2.05 -16.92
CA PHE A 16 17.49 -2.14 -17.19
C PHE A 16 16.78 -2.99 -16.15
N SER A 17 17.33 -4.16 -15.78
CA SER A 17 16.72 -5.03 -14.75
C SER A 17 16.68 -4.36 -13.37
N TYR A 18 17.73 -3.63 -12.99
CA TYR A 18 17.76 -2.80 -11.78
C TYR A 18 16.69 -1.69 -11.81
N LEU A 19 16.57 -0.95 -12.93
CA LEU A 19 15.55 0.10 -13.10
C LEU A 19 14.12 -0.45 -13.07
N THR A 20 13.89 -1.68 -13.55
CA THR A 20 12.58 -2.34 -13.48
C THR A 20 12.29 -3.00 -12.12
N MET A 21 13.32 -3.31 -11.33
CA MET A 21 13.17 -3.87 -9.99
C MET A 21 12.72 -2.83 -8.95
N GLU A 22 12.93 -1.54 -9.21
CA GLU A 22 12.41 -0.46 -8.36
C GLU A 22 10.92 -0.15 -8.62
N VAL A 23 10.20 -1.04 -9.31
CA VAL A 23 8.76 -1.17 -9.06
C VAL A 23 8.62 -1.93 -7.74
N MET A 24 8.93 -1.25 -6.62
CA MET A 24 8.49 -1.72 -5.32
C MET A 24 6.98 -1.88 -5.40
N ALA A 25 6.51 -3.13 -5.32
CA ALA A 25 5.11 -3.43 -5.06
C ALA A 25 4.76 -2.93 -3.66
N THR A 26 4.48 -1.62 -3.51
CA THR A 26 3.46 -1.17 -2.57
C THR A 26 2.14 -1.65 -3.14
N GLU A 27 1.84 -2.92 -2.89
CA GLU A 27 0.78 -3.66 -3.55
C GLU A 27 -0.58 -3.02 -3.19
N HIS A 28 -1.05 -2.21 -4.13
CA HIS A 28 -2.47 -1.92 -4.40
C HIS A 28 -3.23 -0.94 -3.50
N ILE A 29 -2.60 -0.34 -2.48
CA ILE A 29 -3.24 0.72 -1.68
C ILE A 29 -2.96 2.09 -2.32
N GLN A 30 -4.02 2.80 -2.74
CA GLN A 30 -3.93 4.17 -3.28
C GLN A 30 -4.76 5.12 -2.43
N GLU A 31 -4.38 6.41 -2.43
CA GLU A 31 -5.17 7.47 -1.78
C GLU A 31 -5.52 7.17 -0.31
N PHE A 32 -4.57 6.62 0.45
CA PHE A 32 -4.77 6.34 1.88
C PHE A 32 -4.84 7.64 2.69
N ALA A 33 -5.96 7.84 3.38
CA ALA A 33 -6.18 9.00 4.22
C ALA A 33 -7.04 8.65 5.44
N CYS A 34 -6.83 9.36 6.55
CA CYS A 34 -7.65 9.25 7.75
C CYS A 34 -8.14 10.62 8.20
N PHE A 35 -9.41 10.68 8.58
CA PHE A 35 -10.09 11.90 9.00
C PHE A 35 -10.71 11.67 10.37
N THR A 36 -10.54 12.63 11.28
CA THR A 36 -11.13 12.58 12.61
C THR A 36 -12.24 13.62 12.74
N ASP A 37 -13.25 13.30 13.54
CA ASP A 37 -14.24 14.28 13.98
C ASP A 37 -13.77 15.11 15.18
N TYR A 38 -12.53 14.91 15.63
CA TYR A 38 -11.92 15.54 16.82
C TYR A 38 -12.64 15.24 18.14
N ALA A 39 -13.57 14.28 18.15
CA ALA A 39 -14.33 13.89 19.33
C ALA A 39 -14.05 12.44 19.71
N GLU A 40 -14.45 11.49 18.87
CA GLU A 40 -14.53 10.08 19.24
C GLU A 40 -14.05 9.13 18.14
N LYS A 41 -14.02 9.54 16.88
CA LYS A 41 -13.72 8.64 15.77
C LYS A 41 -12.62 9.14 14.85
N LEU A 42 -11.88 8.18 14.31
CA LEU A 42 -10.94 8.34 13.23
C LEU A 42 -11.36 7.37 12.11
N VAL A 43 -11.78 7.91 10.97
CA VAL A 43 -12.21 7.14 9.82
C VAL A 43 -11.10 7.16 8.77
N CYS A 44 -10.55 6.00 8.47
CA CYS A 44 -9.56 5.82 7.42
C CYS A 44 -10.20 5.23 6.18
N HIS A 45 -9.76 5.66 5.00
CA HIS A 45 -10.15 5.07 3.73
C HIS A 45 -8.98 5.02 2.75
N TRP A 46 -9.06 4.09 1.82
CA TRP A 46 -8.10 3.94 0.74
C TRP A 46 -8.71 3.19 -0.43
N LYS A 47 -8.23 3.48 -1.63
CA LYS A 47 -8.60 2.77 -2.85
C LYS A 47 -7.85 1.45 -2.97
N VAL A 48 -8.54 0.45 -3.50
CA VAL A 48 -8.05 -0.89 -3.84
C VAL A 48 -8.54 -1.29 -5.23
N PRO A 49 -7.84 -2.17 -5.95
CA PRO A 49 -8.32 -2.80 -7.17
C PRO A 49 -9.73 -3.38 -7.03
N GLU A 50 -10.52 -3.22 -8.08
CA GLU A 50 -11.80 -3.91 -8.22
C GLU A 50 -11.55 -5.42 -8.15
N GLN A 51 -12.24 -6.11 -7.23
CA GLN A 51 -12.18 -7.55 -6.87
C GLN A 51 -11.49 -7.88 -5.53
N LEU A 52 -10.77 -6.97 -4.89
CA LEU A 52 -10.24 -7.21 -3.54
C LEU A 52 -11.35 -7.16 -2.48
N ASN A 53 -11.22 -7.99 -1.44
CA ASN A 53 -12.13 -8.01 -0.31
C ASN A 53 -11.43 -7.37 0.90
N CYS A 54 -11.85 -6.16 1.26
CA CYS A 54 -11.22 -5.38 2.31
C CYS A 54 -11.09 -6.17 3.61
N SER A 55 -12.15 -6.86 4.01
CA SER A 55 -12.22 -7.56 5.30
C SER A 55 -11.39 -8.85 5.34
N LYS A 56 -11.07 -9.45 4.19
CA LYS A 56 -10.22 -10.66 4.11
C LYS A 56 -8.76 -10.34 3.87
N ASP A 57 -8.50 -9.30 3.07
CA ASP A 57 -7.18 -9.03 2.54
C ASP A 57 -6.41 -8.00 3.37
N PHE A 58 -7.09 -7.20 4.19
CA PHE A 58 -6.49 -6.13 4.97
C PHE A 58 -6.79 -6.19 6.46
N LEU A 59 -5.85 -5.68 7.25
CA LEU A 59 -6.00 -5.44 8.68
C LEU A 59 -5.27 -4.15 9.04
N LEU A 60 -5.99 -3.19 9.60
CA LEU A 60 -5.45 -1.87 9.90
C LEU A 60 -5.06 -1.75 11.38
N TYR A 61 -3.84 -1.30 11.63
CA TYR A 61 -3.29 -1.09 12.95
C TYR A 61 -3.07 0.40 13.22
N TYR A 62 -3.67 0.91 14.29
CA TYR A 62 -3.45 2.27 14.75
C TYR A 62 -2.56 2.31 15.99
N ARG A 63 -1.53 3.15 15.91
CA ARG A 63 -0.64 3.48 17.02
C ARG A 63 -0.42 4.98 17.09
N LYS A 64 -0.33 5.50 18.32
CA LYS A 64 0.32 6.79 18.59
C LYS A 64 1.82 6.52 18.65
N GLU A 65 2.66 7.37 18.07
CA GLU A 65 4.09 7.10 17.75
C GLU A 65 4.88 6.39 18.86
N LEU A 66 4.62 6.73 20.12
CA LEU A 66 5.36 6.23 21.29
C LEU A 66 4.69 5.03 21.99
N PHE A 67 3.55 4.54 21.51
CA PHE A 67 2.77 3.49 22.14
C PHE A 67 2.62 2.26 21.22
N PRO A 68 2.54 1.03 21.79
CA PRO A 68 2.21 -0.15 21.00
C PRO A 68 0.84 0.02 20.31
N PRO A 69 0.57 -0.70 19.20
CA PRO A 69 -0.72 -0.65 18.52
C PRO A 69 -1.82 -0.98 19.52
N ARG A 70 -2.72 -0.02 19.76
CA ARG A 70 -3.80 -0.19 20.72
C ARG A 70 -5.09 -0.62 20.06
N ASN A 71 -5.28 -0.20 18.80
CA ASN A 71 -6.53 -0.40 18.09
C ASN A 71 -6.25 -1.10 16.77
N VAL A 72 -6.94 -2.23 16.59
CA VAL A 72 -6.96 -3.02 15.36
C VAL A 72 -8.35 -2.88 14.75
N CYS A 73 -8.41 -2.74 13.44
CA CYS A 73 -9.65 -2.59 12.71
C CYS A 73 -9.62 -3.45 11.45
N VAL A 74 -10.68 -4.23 11.27
CA VAL A 74 -10.93 -4.96 10.03
C VAL A 74 -11.72 -4.01 9.13
N PRO A 75 -11.20 -3.62 7.96
CA PRO A 75 -11.88 -2.69 7.09
C PRO A 75 -13.08 -3.34 6.40
N GLU A 76 -14.07 -2.51 6.10
CA GLU A 76 -15.27 -2.86 5.35
C GLU A 76 -15.09 -2.40 3.90
N ASN A 77 -15.73 -3.12 2.96
CA ASN A 77 -15.86 -2.64 1.59
C ASN A 77 -16.74 -1.38 1.60
N GLY A 78 -16.24 -0.29 1.05
CA GLY A 78 -16.97 0.97 0.91
C GLY A 78 -18.14 0.87 -0.07
N GLU A 79 -18.94 1.94 -0.12
CA GLU A 79 -20.07 2.04 -1.07
C GLU A 79 -19.58 2.01 -2.52
N GLU A 80 -18.39 2.56 -2.79
CA GLU A 80 -17.67 2.37 -4.05
C GLU A 80 -16.89 1.04 -4.00
N SER A 81 -17.09 0.19 -5.00
CA SER A 81 -16.57 -1.19 -5.06
C SER A 81 -15.04 -1.33 -5.03
N SER A 82 -14.32 -0.21 -5.04
CA SER A 82 -12.86 -0.09 -5.07
C SER A 82 -12.32 0.73 -3.90
N MET A 83 -13.09 0.90 -2.82
CA MET A 83 -12.64 1.60 -1.61
C MET A 83 -12.80 0.74 -0.37
N CYS A 84 -11.81 0.75 0.51
CA CYS A 84 -11.90 0.17 1.85
C CYS A 84 -12.05 1.29 2.87
N THR A 85 -12.87 1.05 3.89
CA THR A 85 -13.11 2.00 4.99
C THR A 85 -12.92 1.32 6.33
N CYS A 86 -12.36 2.03 7.29
CA CYS A 86 -12.19 1.55 8.66
C CYS A 86 -12.47 2.68 9.65
N THR A 87 -13.29 2.40 10.66
CA THR A 87 -13.57 3.34 11.75
C THR A 87 -12.88 2.88 13.03
N ILE A 88 -12.06 3.76 13.60
CA ILE A 88 -11.30 3.53 14.83
C ILE A 88 -11.83 4.48 15.90
N TYR A 89 -11.94 3.98 17.13
CA TYR A 89 -12.28 4.75 18.33
C TYR A 89 -11.03 4.85 19.23
N PRO A 90 -10.17 5.87 19.03
CA PRO A 90 -8.81 5.95 19.58
C PRO A 90 -8.66 6.35 21.05
#